data_AF-A0A2T5U8U0-F1
#
_entry.id   AF-A0A2T5U8U0-F1
#
_cell.length_a   1.000
_cell.length_b   1.000
_cell.length_c   1.000
_cell.angle_alpha   90.00
_cell.angle_beta   90.00
_cell.angle_gamma   90.00
#
_symmetry.space_group_name_H-M   'P 1'
#
loop_
_entity.id
_entity.type
_entity.pdbx_description
1 polymer ?
#
loop_
_entity_poly.entity_id
_entity_poly.type
_entity_poly.pdbx_seq_one_letter_code
_entity_poly.pdbx_strand_id
1 'polypeptide(L)'
;MKAAFWRFAHQHYQNRTPLLIVDAAAFTWFGFFVLIYAAALLAGWLPNFIEALVGLMLVGGPLMVGVLHRRIRIEAAKAPDALYRKRLLTNR
;
A
#
# COMPACT_ATOMS: atom_id res chain seq x y z
N MET A 1 -16.01 2.87 -1.21
CA MET A 1 -14.57 2.65 -1.49
C MET A 1 -14.18 1.17 -1.67
N LYS A 2 -14.64 0.26 -0.79
CA LYS A 2 -14.27 -1.18 -0.84
C LYS A 2 -14.60 -1.89 -2.16
N ALA A 3 -15.75 -1.59 -2.77
CA ALA A 3 -16.15 -2.16 -4.06
C ALA A 3 -15.23 -1.76 -5.22
N ALA A 4 -14.87 -0.46 -5.31
CA ALA A 4 -13.97 0.05 -6.33
C ALA A 4 -12.56 -0.56 -6.22
N PHE A 5 -12.06 -0.72 -4.99
CA PHE A 5 -10.79 -1.40 -4.71
C PHE A 5 -10.78 -2.84 -5.20
N TRP A 6 -11.78 -3.66 -4.86
CA TRP A 6 -11.81 -5.06 -5.29
C TRP A 6 -12.08 -5.23 -6.79
N ARG A 7 -12.79 -4.27 -7.41
CA ARG A 7 -12.93 -4.21 -8.86
C ARG A 7 -11.58 -3.97 -9.54
N PHE A 8 -10.79 -3.01 -9.06
CA PHE A 8 -9.43 -2.76 -9.54
C PHE A 8 -8.53 -3.98 -9.30
N ALA A 9 -8.55 -4.55 -8.09
CA ALA A 9 -7.73 -5.70 -7.73
C ALA A 9 -8.01 -6.90 -8.66
N HIS A 10 -9.28 -7.20 -8.92
CA HIS A 10 -9.64 -8.26 -9.86
C HIS A 10 -9.20 -7.92 -11.30
N GLN A 11 -9.49 -6.72 -11.81
CA GLN A 11 -9.11 -6.35 -13.18
C GLN A 11 -7.59 -6.44 -13.42
N HIS A 12 -6.78 -6.06 -12.44
CA HIS A 12 -5.33 -5.99 -12.60
C HIS A 12 -4.58 -7.26 -12.17
N TYR A 13 -5.09 -7.99 -11.16
CA TYR A 13 -4.40 -9.13 -10.54
C TYR A 13 -5.10 -10.49 -10.75
N GLN A 14 -6.20 -10.58 -11.50
CA GLN A 14 -6.82 -11.89 -11.79
C GLN A 14 -5.87 -12.80 -12.58
N ASN A 15 -5.11 -12.23 -13.53
CA ASN A 15 -4.18 -12.97 -14.38
C ASN A 15 -2.70 -12.70 -14.04
N ARG A 16 -2.43 -11.90 -12.99
CA ARG A 16 -1.08 -11.52 -12.57
C ARG A 16 -0.86 -11.93 -11.13
N THR A 17 0.24 -12.62 -10.86
CA THR A 17 0.61 -12.99 -9.50
C THR A 17 1.12 -11.75 -8.75
N PRO A 18 0.46 -11.32 -7.66
CA PRO A 18 0.96 -10.22 -6.84
C PRO A 18 2.27 -10.65 -6.14
N LEU A 19 3.38 -10.00 -6.52
CA LEU A 19 4.72 -10.40 -6.10
C LEU A 19 5.07 -9.88 -4.70
N LEU A 20 5.66 -10.74 -3.87
CA LEU A 20 6.10 -10.36 -2.51
C LEU A 20 7.15 -9.24 -2.53
N ILE A 21 7.96 -9.13 -3.60
CA ILE A 21 8.98 -8.09 -3.72
C ILE A 21 8.38 -6.67 -3.73
N VAL A 22 7.16 -6.51 -4.23
CA VAL A 22 6.46 -5.21 -4.24
C VAL A 22 6.08 -4.80 -2.81
N ASP A 23 5.63 -5.74 -1.98
CA ASP A 23 5.39 -5.49 -0.55
C ASP A 23 6.70 -5.07 0.13
N ALA A 24 7.77 -5.84 -0.10
CA ALA A 24 9.07 -5.60 0.51
C ALA A 24 9.64 -4.23 0.13
N ALA A 25 9.57 -3.86 -1.15
CA ALA A 25 10.01 -2.55 -1.63
C ALA A 25 9.21 -1.41 -0.99
N ALA A 26 7.88 -1.52 -0.94
CA ALA A 26 7.02 -0.49 -0.34
C ALA A 26 7.27 -0.31 1.16
N PHE A 27 7.42 -1.40 1.92
CA PHE A 27 7.72 -1.32 3.35
C PHE A 27 9.15 -0.85 3.64
N THR A 28 10.12 -1.23 2.80
CA THR A 28 11.50 -0.72 2.91
C THR A 28 11.54 0.78 2.66
N TRP A 29 10.85 1.24 1.62
CA TRP A 29 10.70 2.67 1.33
C TRP A 29 10.05 3.42 2.49
N PHE A 30 8.93 2.90 3.02
CA PHE A 30 8.29 3.46 4.21
C PHE A 30 9.28 3.57 5.39
N GLY A 31 9.97 2.47 5.73
CA GLY A 31 10.92 2.46 6.84
C GLY A 31 12.06 3.45 6.65
N PHE A 32 12.61 3.54 5.44
CA PHE A 32 13.67 4.49 5.10
C PHE A 32 13.25 5.94 5.35
N PHE A 33 12.09 6.35 4.85
CA PHE A 33 11.61 7.72 5.05
C PHE A 33 11.24 8.00 6.50
N VAL A 34 10.61 7.05 7.21
CA VAL A 34 10.36 7.20 8.65
C VAL A 34 11.65 7.45 9.42
N LEU A 35 12.71 6.68 9.14
CA LEU A 35 14.00 6.84 9.79
C LEU A 35 14.64 8.21 9.50
N ILE A 36 14.64 8.64 8.24
CA ILE A 36 15.21 9.94 7.85
C ILE A 36 14.45 11.10 8.48
N TYR A 37 13.13 11.10 8.38
CA TYR A 37 12.31 12.17 8.95
C TYR A 37 12.42 12.20 10.48
N ALA A 38 12.43 11.04 11.14
CA ALA A 38 12.64 10.98 12.58
C ALA A 38 14.02 11.51 12.99
N ALA A 39 15.08 11.12 12.27
CA ALA A 39 16.43 11.61 12.53
C ALA A 39 16.55 13.13 12.33
N ALA A 40 15.94 13.68 11.28
CA ALA A 40 15.93 15.11 11.02
C ALA A 40 15.21 15.89 12.14
N LEU A 41 14.05 15.40 12.59
CA LEU A 41 13.33 15.99 13.72
C LEU A 41 14.17 15.95 15.01
N LEU A 42 14.86 14.84 15.29
CA LEU A 42 15.76 14.71 16.44
C LEU A 42 16.99 15.63 16.34
N ALA A 43 17.42 15.98 15.12
CA ALA A 43 18.48 16.94 14.87
C ALA A 43 18.02 18.41 14.98
N GLY A 44 16.76 18.67 15.36
CA GLY A 44 16.21 20.01 15.54
C GLY A 44 15.62 20.63 14.27
N TRP A 45 15.44 19.85 13.19
CA TRP A 45 14.70 20.33 12.03
C TRP A 45 13.21 20.51 12.38
N LEU A 46 12.68 21.71 12.16
CA LEU A 46 11.25 22.03 12.30
C LEU A 46 10.66 22.25 10.91
N PRO A 47 9.98 21.23 10.34
CA PRO A 47 9.39 21.36 9.02
C PRO A 47 8.27 22.39 9.01
N ASN A 48 8.21 23.20 7.96
CA ASN A 48 7.02 24.01 7.69
C ASN A 48 5.84 23.12 7.26
N PHE A 49 4.65 23.71 7.14
CA PHE A 49 3.44 22.96 6.80
C PHE A 49 3.55 22.16 5.49
N ILE A 50 4.20 22.73 4.46
CA ILE A 50 4.36 22.08 3.16
C ILE A 50 5.35 20.91 3.26
N GLU A 51 6.48 21.09 3.94
CA GLU A 51 7.46 20.04 4.19
C GLU A 51 6.88 18.88 5.00
N ALA A 52 6.07 19.20 6.01
CA ALA A 52 5.36 18.20 6.80
C ALA A 52 4.36 17.41 5.94
N LEU A 53 3.60 18.09 5.09
CA LEU A 53 2.64 17.45 4.18
C LEU A 53 3.35 16.54 3.17
N VAL A 54 4.44 17.01 2.57
CA VAL A 54 5.26 16.22 1.63
C VAL A 54 5.84 15.00 2.34
N GLY A 55 6.37 15.16 3.55
CA GLY A 55 6.87 14.05 4.35
C GLY A 55 5.78 13.03 4.67
N LEU A 56 4.58 13.48 5.02
CA LEU A 56 3.44 12.61 5.27
C LEU A 56 3.02 11.86 4.00
N MET A 57 3.09 12.46 2.82
CA MET A 57 2.84 11.77 1.56
C MET A 57 3.93 10.75 1.22
N LEU A 58 5.21 11.08 1.43
CA LEU A 58 6.35 10.20 1.17
C LEU A 58 6.40 9.00 2.13
N VAL A 59 5.89 9.16 3.34
CA VAL A 59 5.75 8.06 4.32
C VAL A 59 4.44 7.30 4.10
N GLY A 60 3.32 8.01 4.08
CA GLY A 60 1.98 7.43 4.05
C GLY A 60 1.62 6.77 2.72
N GLY A 61 2.09 7.31 1.59
CA GLY A 61 1.84 6.74 0.26
C GLY A 61 2.36 5.31 0.13
N PRO A 62 3.67 5.08 0.32
CA PRO A 62 4.26 3.73 0.29
C PRO A 62 3.64 2.77 1.30
N LEU A 63 3.34 3.23 2.52
CA LEU A 63 2.66 2.42 3.51
C LEU A 63 1.29 1.96 3.02
N MET A 64 0.49 2.88 2.48
CA MET A 64 -0.84 2.58 1.97
C MET A 64 -0.76 1.61 0.78
N VAL A 65 0.17 1.84 -0.16
CA VAL A 65 0.41 0.94 -1.29
C VAL A 65 0.80 -0.47 -0.82
N GLY A 66 1.76 -0.58 0.10
CA GLY A 66 2.21 -1.86 0.64
C GLY A 66 1.10 -2.62 1.36
N VAL A 67 0.29 -1.94 2.18
CA VAL A 67 -0.86 -2.56 2.87
C VAL A 67 -1.93 -3.04 1.88
N LEU A 68 -2.27 -2.23 0.89
CA LEU A 68 -3.27 -2.58 -0.12
C LEU A 68 -2.78 -3.73 -1.01
N HIS A 69 -1.55 -3.67 -1.49
CA HIS A 69 -0.95 -4.74 -2.30
C HIS A 69 -0.88 -6.06 -1.51
N ARG A 70 -0.44 -6.02 -0.24
CA ARG A 70 -0.44 -7.17 0.65
C ARG A 70 -1.83 -7.78 0.83
N ARG A 71 -2.88 -6.96 0.96
CA ARG A 71 -4.27 -7.45 1.03
C ARG A 71 -4.69 -8.18 -0.24
N ILE A 72 -4.33 -7.67 -1.42
CA ILE A 72 -4.60 -8.33 -2.70
C ILE A 72 -3.87 -9.67 -2.75
N ARG A 73 -2.58 -9.71 -2.39
CA ARG A 73 -1.77 -10.93 -2.39
C ARG A 73 -2.35 -12.01 -1.49
N ILE A 74 -2.70 -11.66 -0.25
CA ILE A 74 -3.28 -12.61 0.71
C ILE A 74 -4.62 -13.15 0.20
N GLU A 75 -5.48 -12.31 -0.40
CA GLU A 75 -6.75 -12.78 -0.93
C GLU A 75 -6.56 -13.65 -2.18
N ALA A 76 -5.68 -13.27 -3.10
CA ALA A 76 -5.37 -14.02 -4.32
C ALA A 76 -4.78 -15.41 -4.02
N ALA A 77 -4.01 -15.55 -2.92
CA ALA A 77 -3.41 -16.81 -2.52
C ALA A 77 -4.44 -17.85 -2.00
N LYS A 78 -5.68 -17.45 -1.71
CA LYS A 78 -6.70 -18.37 -1.15
C LYS A 78 -7.23 -19.36 -2.19
N ALA A 79 -7.45 -18.91 -3.43
CA ALA A 79 -7.97 -19.72 -4.52
C ALA A 79 -7.86 -18.96 -5.86
N PRO A 80 -7.85 -19.66 -7.02
CA PRO A 80 -7.74 -19.05 -8.35
C PRO A 80 -8.83 -18.00 -8.67
N ASP A 81 -10.01 -18.15 -8.09
CA ASP A 81 -11.19 -17.30 -8.27
C ASP A 81 -11.47 -16.39 -7.05
N ALA A 82 -10.58 -16.35 -6.06
CA ALA A 82 -10.80 -15.63 -4.80
C ALA A 82 -11.07 -14.13 -5.01
N LEU A 83 -10.31 -13.47 -5.91
CA LEU A 83 -10.51 -12.05 -6.23
C LEU A 83 -11.85 -11.80 -6.91
N TYR A 84 -12.27 -12.68 -7.82
CA TYR A 84 -13.57 -12.61 -8.48
C TYR A 84 -14.72 -12.75 -7.47
N ARG A 85 -14.65 -13.76 -6.59
CA ARG A 85 -15.62 -13.94 -5.50
C ARG A 85 -15.66 -12.73 -4.58
N LYS A 86 -14.51 -12.15 -4.25
CA LYS A 86 -14.44 -10.96 -3.38
C LYS A 86 -15.07 -9.72 -4.01
N ARG A 87 -14.88 -9.54 -5.32
CA ARG A 87 -15.56 -8.50 -6.10
C ARG A 87 -17.08 -8.68 -6.03
N LEU A 88 -17.60 -9.88 -6.28
CA LEU A 88 -19.05 -10.15 -6.24
C LEU A 88 -19.66 -9.87 -4.85
N LEU A 89 -18.99 -10.34 -3.79
CA LEU A 89 -19.46 -10.13 -2.41
C LEU A 89 -19.47 -8.67 -1.98
N THR A 90 -18.61 -7.82 -2.55
CA THR A 90 -18.51 -6.41 -2.17
C THR A 90 -19.32 -5.49 -3.09
N ASN A 91 -19.97 -6.03 -4.13
CA ASN A 91 -20.77 -5.28 -5.09
C ASN A 91 -22.29 -5.46 -4.87
N ARG A 92 -22.69 -6.24 -3.86
CA ARG A 92 -24.02 -6.22 -3.24
C ARG A 92 -24.06 -5.13 -2.19
#